data_AF-A0A3N9PAQ4-F1
#
_entry.id   AF-A0A3N9PAQ4-F1
#
_cell.length_a   1.000
_cell.length_b   1.000
_cell.length_c   1.000
_cell.angle_alpha   90.00
_cell.angle_beta   90.00
_cell.angle_gamma   90.00
#
_symmetry.space_group_name_H-M   'P 1'
#
loop_
_entity.id
_entity.type
_entity.pdbx_description
1 polymer ?
#
loop_
_entity_poly.entity_id
_entity_poly.type
_entity_poly.pdbx_seq_one_letter_code
_entity_poly.pdbx_strand_id
1 'polypeptide(L)'
;MKKIVFFFLCLIIFTKILSAQKYIAPNGDDANPGTIAQPFATFSKAIAEAMSGDTIYVRGGTYNLTTTITISSAKSGTEDQPMVLSAFN
;
A
#
# COMPACT_ATOMS: atom_id res chain seq x y z
N MET A 1 44.45 8.03 3.82
CA MET A 1 43.49 7.88 4.95
C MET A 1 42.16 8.61 4.72
N LYS A 2 42.12 9.82 4.13
CA LYS A 2 40.86 10.56 3.88
C LYS A 2 39.94 9.98 2.78
N LYS A 3 40.48 9.22 1.81
CA LYS A 3 39.69 8.60 0.72
C LYS A 3 38.92 7.34 1.14
N ILE A 4 39.37 6.65 2.19
CA ILE A 4 38.74 5.43 2.72
C ILE A 4 37.51 5.77 3.58
N VAL A 5 37.52 6.92 4.27
CA VAL A 5 36.35 7.43 5.00
C VAL A 5 35.24 7.88 4.04
N PHE A 6 35.59 8.44 2.87
CA PHE A 6 34.61 8.85 1.87
C PHE A 6 33.92 7.68 1.17
N PHE A 7 34.61 6.54 1.02
CA PHE A 7 34.03 5.32 0.47
C PHE A 7 33.06 4.63 1.44
N PHE A 8 33.30 4.75 2.75
CA PHE A 8 32.38 4.26 3.79
C PHE A 8 31.19 5.20 4.06
N LEU A 9 31.30 6.49 3.70
CA LEU A 9 30.21 7.47 3.82
C LEU A 9 29.13 7.32 2.72
N CYS A 10 29.37 6.51 1.69
CA CYS A 10 28.43 6.29 0.58
C CYS A 10 27.62 4.99 0.70
N LEU A 11 27.84 4.18 1.76
CA LEU A 11 27.12 2.92 2.02
C LEU A 11 25.92 3.09 2.97
N ILE A 12 25.40 4.31 3.07
CA ILE A 12 24.12 4.67 3.68
C ILE A 12 23.65 5.77 2.71
N ILE A 13 22.76 5.57 1.75
CA ILE A 13 21.31 5.53 1.90
C ILE A 13 20.78 5.08 0.52
N PHE A 14 20.38 3.82 0.39
CA PHE A 14 19.36 3.46 -0.60
C PHE A 14 18.49 2.42 0.08
N THR A 15 17.80 2.84 1.15
CA THR A 15 16.63 2.11 1.61
C THR A 15 15.70 2.03 0.42
N LYS A 16 15.63 0.85 -0.21
CA LYS A 16 14.61 0.59 -1.22
C LYS A 16 13.28 0.89 -0.55
N ILE A 17 12.61 1.91 -1.04
CA ILE A 17 11.26 2.22 -0.63
C ILE A 17 10.40 1.11 -1.25
N LEU A 18 10.03 0.11 -0.45
CA LEU A 18 9.12 -0.93 -0.87
C LEU A 18 7.71 -0.37 -0.80
N SER A 19 7.20 0.12 -1.93
CA SER A 19 5.76 0.30 -2.11
C SER A 19 5.11 -1.08 -2.21
N ALA A 20 4.21 -1.41 -1.29
CA ALA A 20 3.44 -2.64 -1.33
C ALA A 20 2.15 -2.45 -2.13
N GLN A 21 1.73 -3.54 -2.78
CA GLN A 21 0.48 -3.59 -3.52
C GLN A 21 -0.53 -4.41 -2.74
N LYS A 22 -1.71 -3.85 -2.51
CA LYS A 22 -2.83 -4.54 -1.87
C LYS A 22 -4.00 -4.56 -2.84
N TYR A 23 -4.74 -5.66 -2.87
CA TYR A 23 -5.83 -5.85 -3.82
C TYR A 23 -7.15 -6.06 -3.12
N ILE A 24 -8.22 -5.47 -3.65
CA ILE A 24 -9.60 -5.67 -3.21
C ILE A 24 -10.42 -6.14 -4.40
N ALA A 25 -11.34 -7.09 -4.19
CA ALA A 25 -12.33 -7.49 -5.17
C ALA A 25 -13.71 -7.73 -4.53
N PRO A 26 -14.83 -7.55 -5.26
CA PRO A 26 -16.16 -7.82 -4.72
C PRO A 26 -16.36 -9.28 -4.26
N ASN A 27 -15.62 -10.21 -4.84
CA ASN A 27 -15.59 -11.64 -4.51
C ASN A 27 -14.34 -12.05 -3.71
N GLY A 28 -13.65 -11.10 -3.08
CA GLY A 28 -12.50 -11.37 -2.22
C GLY A 28 -12.89 -11.93 -0.85
N ASP A 29 -11.88 -12.09 0.01
CA ASP A 29 -12.02 -12.52 1.40
C ASP A 29 -11.01 -11.76 2.28
N ASP A 30 -11.42 -11.23 3.42
CA ASP A 30 -10.53 -10.50 4.34
C ASP A 30 -9.53 -11.41 5.08
N ALA A 31 -9.70 -12.73 5.00
CA ALA A 31 -8.71 -13.72 5.41
C ALA A 31 -7.57 -13.91 4.39
N ASN A 32 -7.74 -13.43 3.16
CA ASN A 32 -6.71 -13.52 2.12
C ASN A 32 -5.51 -12.60 2.43
N PRO A 33 -4.34 -12.85 1.83
CA PRO A 33 -3.16 -11.98 2.01
C PRO A 33 -3.25 -10.63 1.27
N GLY A 34 -4.29 -10.38 0.47
CA GLY A 34 -4.46 -9.13 -0.28
C GLY A 34 -3.60 -9.06 -1.54
N THR A 35 -3.34 -10.21 -2.18
CA THR A 35 -2.65 -10.31 -3.48
C THR A 35 -3.65 -10.27 -4.64
N ILE A 36 -3.17 -10.10 -5.88
CA ILE A 36 -4.05 -10.08 -7.06
C ILE A 36 -4.90 -11.35 -7.22
N ALA A 37 -4.33 -12.52 -6.84
CA ALA A 37 -4.97 -13.82 -6.94
C ALA A 37 -5.87 -14.13 -5.73
N GLN A 38 -5.54 -13.57 -4.57
CA GLN A 38 -6.29 -13.70 -3.31
C GLN A 38 -6.49 -12.30 -2.71
N PRO A 39 -7.46 -11.53 -3.22
CA PRO A 39 -7.70 -10.15 -2.80
C PRO A 39 -8.53 -10.10 -1.52
N PHE A 40 -8.46 -8.98 -0.81
CA PHE A 40 -9.38 -8.65 0.29
C PHE A 40 -10.80 -8.44 -0.23
N ALA A 41 -11.78 -8.60 0.66
CA ALA A 41 -13.18 -8.27 0.38
C ALA A 41 -13.48 -6.79 0.66
N THR A 42 -12.88 -6.22 1.71
CA THR A 42 -13.26 -4.91 2.23
C THR A 42 -12.19 -3.83 2.08
N PHE A 43 -12.65 -2.60 1.89
CA PHE A 43 -11.79 -1.40 1.94
C PHE A 43 -11.15 -1.22 3.31
N SER A 44 -11.89 -1.48 4.39
CA SER A 44 -11.38 -1.35 5.76
C SER A 44 -10.17 -2.24 6.02
N LYS A 45 -10.19 -3.50 5.57
CA LYS A 45 -9.05 -4.41 5.70
C LYS A 45 -7.86 -3.93 4.88
N ALA A 46 -8.07 -3.55 3.62
CA ALA A 46 -6.98 -3.07 2.76
C ALA A 46 -6.33 -1.78 3.27
N ILE A 47 -7.14 -0.81 3.74
CA ILE A 47 -6.65 0.45 4.31
C ILE A 47 -5.90 0.20 5.61
N ALA A 48 -6.37 -0.72 6.46
CA ALA A 48 -5.67 -1.10 7.69
C ALA A 48 -4.28 -1.67 7.41
N GLU A 49 -4.14 -2.47 6.34
CA GLU A 49 -2.90 -3.13 5.91
C GLU A 49 -1.97 -2.25 5.07
N ALA A 50 -2.49 -1.16 4.48
CA ALA A 50 -1.69 -0.24 3.67
C ALA A 50 -0.92 0.77 4.53
N MET A 51 0.26 1.14 4.05
CA MET A 51 1.14 2.16 4.62
C MET A 51 1.32 3.34 3.64
N SER A 52 1.96 4.41 4.10
CA SER A 52 2.42 5.50 3.23
C SER A 52 3.28 4.93 2.10
N GLY A 53 2.99 5.33 0.86
CA GLY A 53 3.66 4.85 -0.34
C GLY A 53 3.03 3.61 -0.98
N ASP A 54 2.08 2.95 -0.32
CA ASP A 54 1.42 1.76 -0.87
C ASP A 54 0.32 2.13 -1.87
N THR A 55 0.02 1.18 -2.75
CA THR A 55 -1.14 1.26 -3.66
C THR A 55 -2.14 0.15 -3.34
N ILE A 56 -3.38 0.56 -3.09
CA ILE A 56 -4.55 -0.30 -3.02
C ILE A 56 -5.22 -0.32 -4.40
N TYR A 57 -5.18 -1.48 -5.04
CA TYR A 57 -5.82 -1.76 -6.31
C TYR A 57 -7.23 -2.32 -6.11
N VAL A 58 -8.23 -1.62 -6.65
CA VAL A 58 -9.65 -1.95 -6.55
C VAL A 58 -10.11 -2.59 -7.85
N ARG A 59 -10.48 -3.88 -7.82
CA ARG A 59 -10.95 -4.61 -9.00
C ARG A 59 -12.31 -4.08 -9.44
N GLY A 60 -12.54 -4.00 -10.75
CA GLY A 60 -13.84 -3.64 -11.30
C GLY A 60 -15.00 -4.49 -10.73
N GLY A 61 -16.10 -3.83 -10.38
CA GLY A 61 -17.33 -4.44 -9.91
C GLY A 61 -18.09 -3.59 -8.89
N THR A 62 -19.16 -4.14 -8.31
CA THR A 62 -20.01 -3.44 -7.34
C THR A 62 -19.66 -3.84 -5.91
N TYR A 63 -19.36 -2.84 -5.07
CA TYR A 63 -19.07 -3.02 -3.65
C TYR A 63 -20.27 -2.55 -2.81
N ASN A 64 -20.94 -3.48 -2.14
CA ASN A 64 -22.10 -3.18 -1.29
C ASN A 64 -21.62 -2.68 0.08
N LEU A 65 -21.28 -1.40 0.15
CA LEU A 65 -20.80 -0.77 1.38
C LEU A 65 -21.96 -0.56 2.36
N THR A 66 -21.85 -1.14 3.55
CA THR A 66 -22.81 -0.94 4.66
C THR A 66 -22.33 0.07 5.69
N THR A 67 -21.07 0.51 5.57
CA THR A 67 -20.41 1.44 6.49
C THR A 67 -19.56 2.44 5.72
N THR A 68 -19.28 3.60 6.34
CA THR A 68 -18.42 4.63 5.78
C THR A 68 -16.97 4.13 5.69
N ILE A 69 -16.37 4.25 4.50
CA ILE A 69 -14.93 4.04 4.33
C ILE A 69 -14.19 5.22 4.98
N THR A 70 -13.41 4.92 6.01
CA THR A 70 -12.62 5.94 6.72
C THR A 70 -11.14 5.78 6.40
N ILE A 71 -10.53 6.84 5.88
CA ILE A 71 -9.08 6.98 5.75
C ILE A 71 -8.66 8.04 6.76
N SER A 72 -8.09 7.62 7.88
CA SER A 72 -7.66 8.54 8.94
C SER A 72 -6.31 9.19 8.59
N SER A 73 -5.97 10.26 9.30
CA SER A 73 -4.67 10.93 9.16
C SER A 73 -3.48 10.03 9.49
N ALA A 74 -3.69 8.92 10.21
CA ALA A 74 -2.65 7.91 10.44
C ALA A 74 -2.22 7.16 9.16
N LYS A 75 -3.01 7.28 8.08
CA LYS A 75 -2.71 6.70 6.75
C LYS A 75 -2.21 7.74 5.75
N SER A 76 -1.98 8.98 6.19
CA SER A 76 -1.42 10.03 5.33
C SER A 76 -0.06 9.63 4.80
N GLY A 77 0.11 9.79 3.49
CA GLY A 77 1.41 9.69 2.84
C GLY A 77 2.17 11.01 2.86
N THR A 78 3.37 11.01 2.28
CA THR A 78 4.11 12.23 1.91
C THR A 78 3.91 12.55 0.43
N GLU A 79 4.37 13.71 -0.03
CA GLU A 79 4.36 14.07 -1.45
C GLU A 79 5.07 13.00 -2.31
N ASP A 80 6.21 12.49 -1.83
CA ASP A 80 6.99 11.46 -2.53
C ASP A 80 6.46 10.04 -2.29
N GLN A 81 5.65 9.82 -1.26
CA GLN A 81 5.13 8.50 -0.86
C GLN A 81 3.64 8.56 -0.51
N PRO A 82 2.77 8.90 -1.49
CA PRO A 82 1.33 8.93 -1.26
C PRO A 82 0.80 7.51 -1.03
N MET A 83 -0.22 7.37 -0.18
CA MET A 83 -1.07 6.18 -0.19
C MET A 83 -2.09 6.34 -1.30
N VAL A 84 -2.14 5.41 -2.26
CA VAL A 84 -2.98 5.52 -3.46
C VAL A 84 -4.09 4.48 -3.41
N LEU A 85 -5.33 4.90 -3.68
CA LEU A 85 -6.41 4.00 -4.09
C LEU A 85 -6.61 4.18 -5.59
N SER A 86 -6.52 3.09 -6.36
CA SER A 86 -6.69 3.11 -7.81
C SER A 86 -7.52 1.93 -8.30
N ALA A 87 -8.34 2.17 -9.32
CA ALA A 87 -9.09 1.09 -9.98
C ALA A 87 -8.19 0.31 -10.94
N PHE A 88 -8.44 -0.99 -11.09
CA PHE A 88 -7.79 -1.83 -12.11
C PHE A 88 -8.77 -2.87 -12.68
N ASN A 89 -8.44 -3.42 -13.84
CA ASN A 89 -9.25 -4.40 -14.58
C ASN A 89 -8.51 -5.74 -14.66
#